data_AF-A0AAF5CU66-F1
#
_entry.id   AF-A0AAF5CU66-F1
#
_cell.length_a   1.000
_cell.length_b   1.000
_cell.length_c   1.000
_cell.angle_alpha   90.00
_cell.angle_beta   90.00
_cell.angle_gamma   90.00
#
_symmetry.space_group_name_H-M   'P 1'
#
loop_
_entity.id
_entity.type
_entity.pdbx_description
1 polymer ?
#
loop_
_entity_poly.entity_id
_entity_poly.type
_entity_poly.pdbx_seq_one_letter_code
_entity_poly.pdbx_strand_id
1 'polypeptide(L)'
;MEALLVEIKGCCSTGAESKAGNRNTEQCICDVDLNRSYPYKWNKIYNICIRFPGISKGSEHEVKSYTDFLVKNKNIIQGFVTLHSYEGFILYPWGYQKKLYTDDREYLYKLGGEMRNAIENISGAE
;
A
#
# COMPACT_ATOMS: atom_id res chain seq x y z
N MET A 1 -3.47 12.55 -5.05
CA MET A 1 -2.53 11.81 -4.18
C MET A 1 -3.00 10.38 -4.16
N GLU A 2 -2.40 9.58 -5.02
CA GLU A 2 -2.67 8.15 -5.12
C GLU A 2 -1.62 7.44 -4.30
N ALA A 3 -2.09 6.75 -3.26
CA ALA A 3 -1.25 5.98 -2.38
C ALA A 3 -1.03 4.59 -2.97
N LEU A 4 0.22 4.22 -3.16
CA LEU A 4 0.66 2.84 -3.28
C LEU A 4 1.21 2.45 -1.90
N LEU A 5 0.61 1.48 -1.19
CA LEU A 5 1.23 0.50 -0.26
C LEU A 5 2.22 0.97 0.85
N VAL A 6 1.90 1.00 2.15
CA VAL A 6 2.92 1.01 3.25
C VAL A 6 2.90 -0.32 4.01
N GLU A 7 4.05 -0.99 4.19
CA GLU A 7 4.19 -2.21 5.00
C GLU A 7 4.49 -1.86 6.47
N ILE A 8 3.59 -2.19 7.39
CA ILE A 8 3.85 -2.14 8.83
C ILE A 8 3.61 -3.56 9.37
N LYS A 9 4.65 -4.17 9.93
CA LYS A 9 4.63 -5.57 10.41
C LYS A 9 4.19 -5.63 11.88
N GLY A 10 3.08 -6.31 12.17
CA GLY A 10 2.54 -6.58 13.52
C GLY A 10 1.76 -7.91 13.56
N CYS A 11 1.50 -8.44 14.76
CA CYS A 11 0.95 -9.79 14.99
C CYS A 11 -0.31 -9.68 15.87
N CYS A 12 -1.41 -10.39 15.53
CA CYS A 12 -2.35 -10.91 16.52
C CYS A 12 -2.00 -12.36 16.88
N SER A 13 -2.07 -12.67 18.16
CA SER A 13 -1.60 -13.89 18.79
C SER A 13 -2.54 -15.09 18.54
N THR A 14 -2.51 -15.72 17.36
CA THR A 14 -2.89 -17.13 17.17
C THR A 14 -2.24 -17.66 15.88
N GLY A 15 -1.51 -18.77 15.99
CA GLY A 15 -0.53 -19.25 15.02
C GLY A 15 -0.95 -19.24 13.54
N ALA A 16 -0.29 -18.38 12.77
CA ALA A 16 0.02 -18.59 11.36
C ALA A 16 1.25 -17.73 11.01
N GLU A 17 2.32 -18.38 10.56
CA GLU A 17 3.59 -17.76 10.18
C GLU A 17 3.47 -17.02 8.83
N SER A 18 2.81 -15.86 8.82
CA SER A 18 2.96 -14.85 7.76
C SER A 18 2.46 -13.48 8.26
N LYS A 19 3.38 -12.61 8.68
CA LYS A 19 3.12 -11.39 9.46
C LYS A 19 3.02 -10.12 8.58
N ALA A 20 1.84 -9.80 8.06
CA ALA A 20 1.64 -8.64 7.16
C ALA A 20 0.49 -7.67 7.55
N GLY A 21 -0.04 -7.73 8.77
CA GLY A 21 -1.13 -6.85 9.21
C GLY A 21 -0.89 -6.09 10.52
N ASN A 22 -1.88 -5.31 10.95
CA ASN A 22 -1.78 -4.47 12.15
C ASN A 22 -2.35 -5.11 13.43
N ARG A 23 -2.09 -4.50 14.59
CA ARG A 23 -2.35 -5.07 15.93
C ARG A 23 -3.66 -4.62 16.55
N ASN A 24 -4.72 -4.42 15.77
CA ASN A 24 -5.97 -3.96 16.35
C ASN A 24 -6.64 -5.08 17.15
N THR A 25 -6.57 -4.97 18.48
CA THR A 25 -7.06 -5.98 19.43
C THR A 25 -8.57 -5.94 19.64
N GLU A 26 -9.28 -4.94 19.10
CA GLU A 26 -10.66 -4.69 19.50
C GLU A 26 -11.65 -5.68 18.89
N GLN A 27 -11.30 -6.38 17.80
CA GLN A 27 -12.06 -7.50 17.25
C GLN A 27 -11.09 -8.52 16.63
N CYS A 28 -10.64 -9.50 17.41
CA CYS A 28 -9.77 -10.63 16.99
C CYS A 28 -10.44 -11.57 15.96
N ILE A 29 -10.88 -11.04 14.82
CA ILE A 29 -11.31 -11.87 13.69
C ILE A 29 -10.09 -12.17 12.81
N CYS A 30 -9.32 -11.13 12.43
CA CYS A 30 -8.15 -11.24 11.55
C CYS A 30 -7.22 -10.02 11.71
N ASP A 31 -5.94 -10.17 11.37
CA ASP A 31 -5.03 -9.05 11.14
C ASP A 31 -5.48 -8.21 9.92
N VAL A 32 -5.38 -6.88 10.01
CA VAL A 32 -5.75 -5.97 8.92
C VAL A 32 -4.58 -5.76 7.99
N ASP A 33 -4.77 -6.06 6.70
CA ASP A 33 -3.86 -5.66 5.63
C ASP A 33 -3.99 -4.14 5.44
N LEU A 34 -3.00 -3.39 5.96
CA LEU A 34 -2.95 -1.93 5.82
C LEU A 34 -2.96 -1.50 4.35
N ASN A 35 -2.44 -2.38 3.49
CA ASN A 35 -2.54 -2.40 2.05
C ASN A 35 -3.95 -2.26 1.44
N ARG A 36 -4.96 -2.58 2.22
CA ARG A 36 -6.35 -2.65 1.77
C ARG A 36 -7.25 -1.72 2.59
N SER A 37 -6.69 -1.05 3.58
CA SER A 37 -7.42 -0.21 4.54
C SER A 37 -7.49 1.28 4.14
N TYR A 38 -6.75 1.72 3.12
CA TYR A 38 -6.82 3.11 2.64
C TYR A 38 -8.26 3.57 2.33
N PRO A 39 -8.66 4.80 2.70
CA PRO A 39 -9.99 5.34 2.44
C PRO A 39 -10.22 5.77 0.99
N TYR A 40 -9.59 5.08 0.04
CA TYR A 40 -9.69 5.34 -1.39
C TYR A 40 -10.10 4.07 -2.11
N LYS A 41 -11.28 4.08 -2.75
CA LYS A 41 -11.88 2.89 -3.39
C LYS A 41 -11.85 1.65 -2.49
N TRP A 42 -11.97 1.88 -1.18
CA TRP A 42 -12.01 0.84 -0.16
C TRP A 42 -13.15 -0.13 -0.48
N ASN A 43 -12.82 -1.41 -0.55
CA ASN A 43 -13.78 -2.45 -0.86
C ASN A 43 -13.74 -3.49 0.25
N LYS A 44 -14.91 -3.78 0.83
CA LYS A 44 -15.10 -4.85 1.80
C LYS A 44 -15.08 -6.20 1.07
N ILE A 45 -13.90 -6.59 0.59
CA ILE A 45 -13.69 -7.89 0.00
C ILE A 45 -13.60 -8.90 1.15
N TYR A 46 -14.52 -9.87 1.16
CA TYR A 46 -14.52 -10.97 2.12
C TYR A 46 -13.43 -11.99 1.76
N ASN A 47 -12.16 -11.57 1.90
CA ASN A 47 -11.05 -12.51 2.02
C ASN A 47 -10.56 -12.46 3.48
N ILE A 48 -11.39 -13.06 4.34
CA ILE A 48 -11.20 -13.11 5.79
C ILE A 48 -9.80 -13.69 6.06
N CYS A 49 -8.98 -12.95 6.81
CA CYS A 49 -7.69 -13.34 7.34
C CYS A 49 -6.53 -13.50 6.35
N ILE A 50 -6.72 -13.19 5.06
CA ILE A 50 -5.59 -13.13 4.09
C ILE A 50 -5.34 -11.71 3.61
N ARG A 51 -6.39 -10.97 3.23
CA ARG A 51 -6.29 -9.59 2.71
C ARG A 51 -7.39 -8.71 3.32
N PHE A 52 -7.57 -8.85 4.62
CA PHE A 52 -8.68 -8.22 5.32
C PHE A 52 -8.48 -6.70 5.35
N PRO A 53 -9.40 -5.89 4.78
CA PRO A 53 -9.22 -4.44 4.62
C PRO A 53 -9.54 -3.63 5.89
N GLY A 54 -9.89 -4.30 6.99
CA GLY A 54 -10.43 -3.68 8.20
C GLY A 54 -11.96 -3.73 8.25
N ILE A 55 -12.51 -3.36 9.41
CA ILE A 55 -13.96 -3.32 9.64
C ILE A 55 -14.63 -2.15 8.91
N SER A 56 -13.87 -1.10 8.64
CA SER A 56 -14.27 0.08 7.90
C SER A 56 -13.06 0.71 7.20
N LYS A 57 -13.31 1.64 6.29
CA LYS A 57 -12.24 2.38 5.61
C LYS A 57 -11.42 3.20 6.61
N GLY A 58 -10.10 3.08 6.58
CA GLY A 58 -9.20 3.81 7.48
C GLY A 58 -9.43 3.50 8.97
N SER A 59 -9.89 2.29 9.31
CA SER A 59 -10.11 1.87 10.70
C SER A 59 -8.81 1.84 11.51
N GLU A 60 -7.68 1.62 10.85
CA GLU A 60 -6.38 1.47 11.52
C GLU A 60 -5.73 2.83 11.77
N HIS A 61 -5.27 3.04 13.00
CA HIS A 61 -4.61 4.28 13.41
C HIS A 61 -3.37 4.59 12.56
N GLU A 62 -2.65 3.56 12.13
CA GLU A 62 -1.49 3.70 11.24
C GLU A 62 -1.89 4.28 9.88
N VAL A 63 -2.99 3.79 9.29
CA VAL A 63 -3.50 4.29 8.00
C VAL A 63 -4.15 5.66 8.17
N LYS A 64 -4.91 5.86 9.25
CA LYS A 64 -5.57 7.12 9.55
C LYS A 64 -4.57 8.26 9.73
N SER A 65 -3.57 8.08 10.60
CA SER A 65 -2.57 9.12 10.89
C SER A 65 -1.80 9.53 9.63
N TYR A 66 -1.36 8.56 8.84
CA TYR A 66 -0.65 8.80 7.59
C TYR A 66 -1.54 9.46 6.52
N THR A 67 -2.80 9.02 6.35
CA THR A 67 -3.73 9.63 5.38
C THR A 67 -4.15 11.04 5.78
N ASP A 68 -4.36 11.30 7.07
CA ASP A 68 -4.63 12.64 7.60
C ASP A 68 -3.43 13.57 7.32
N PHE A 69 -2.19 13.09 7.51
CA PHE A 69 -0.98 13.84 7.15
C PHE A 69 -0.92 14.16 5.65
N LEU A 70 -1.16 13.19 4.77
CA LEU A 70 -1.19 13.44 3.33
C LEU A 70 -2.22 14.51 2.98
N VAL A 71 -3.47 14.32 3.41
CA VAL A 71 -4.58 15.23 3.07
C VAL A 71 -4.30 16.64 3.55
N LYS A 72 -3.76 16.79 4.76
CA LYS A 72 -3.37 18.09 5.32
C LYS A 72 -2.27 18.77 4.49
N ASN A 73 -1.33 18.01 3.96
CA ASN A 73 -0.16 18.51 3.24
C ASN A 73 -0.26 18.34 1.71
N LYS A 74 -1.45 18.09 1.17
CA LYS A 74 -1.65 17.75 -0.25
C LYS A 74 -1.18 18.80 -1.24
N ASN A 75 -1.10 20.06 -0.81
CA ASN A 75 -0.69 21.18 -1.65
C ASN A 75 0.84 21.34 -1.70
N ILE A 76 1.58 20.68 -0.80
CA ILE A 76 3.05 20.76 -0.72
C ILE A 76 3.73 19.44 -1.08
N ILE A 77 3.02 18.30 -0.95
CA ILE A 77 3.52 16.98 -1.33
C ILE A 77 3.49 16.86 -2.85
N GLN A 78 4.67 16.73 -3.47
CA GLN A 78 4.82 16.59 -4.93
C GLN A 78 4.95 15.14 -5.38
N GLY A 79 5.29 14.23 -4.47
CA GLY A 79 5.48 12.81 -4.79
C GLY A 79 5.19 11.94 -3.58
N PHE A 80 4.79 10.70 -3.86
CA PHE A 80 4.56 9.69 -2.85
C PHE A 80 5.10 8.34 -3.33
N VAL A 81 6.06 7.80 -2.59
CA VAL A 81 6.72 6.53 -2.89
C VAL A 81 6.64 5.66 -1.66
N THR A 82 6.47 4.38 -1.89
CA THR A 82 6.51 3.38 -0.83
C THR A 82 7.29 2.15 -1.22
N LEU A 83 7.72 1.45 -0.20
CA LEU A 83 8.66 0.36 -0.31
C LEU A 83 8.02 -0.91 0.21
N HIS A 84 8.07 -1.94 -0.61
CA HIS A 84 7.60 -3.28 -0.31
C HIS A 84 8.61 -4.32 -0.78
N SER A 85 8.48 -5.51 -0.21
CA SER A 85 9.27 -6.68 -0.58
C SER A 85 8.37 -7.91 -0.65
N TYR A 86 8.69 -8.93 -1.43
CA TYR A 86 9.75 -9.07 -2.44
C TYR A 86 9.11 -9.04 -3.83
N GLU A 87 9.84 -8.64 -4.88
CA GLU A 87 9.52 -8.92 -6.31
C GLU A 87 10.34 -8.04 -7.27
N GLY A 88 10.93 -6.94 -6.81
CA GLY A 88 11.73 -6.05 -7.67
C GLY A 88 10.89 -5.15 -8.60
N PHE A 89 9.58 -5.07 -8.39
CA PHE A 89 8.70 -4.26 -9.23
C PHE A 89 8.68 -2.78 -8.84
N ILE A 90 8.68 -1.93 -9.87
CA ILE A 90 8.28 -0.53 -9.77
C ILE A 90 6.85 -0.44 -10.31
N LEU A 91 5.91 -0.15 -9.41
CA LEU A 91 4.50 -0.07 -9.72
C LEU A 91 4.03 1.38 -9.64
N TYR A 92 3.02 1.69 -10.45
CA TYR A 92 2.31 2.96 -10.43
C TYR A 92 0.80 2.69 -10.60
N PRO A 93 -0.08 3.67 -10.30
CA PRO A 93 -1.52 3.47 -10.30
C PRO A 93 -2.10 2.99 -11.65
N TRP A 94 -3.21 2.26 -11.68
CA TRP A 94 -4.11 1.94 -10.57
C TRP A 94 -4.05 0.47 -10.15
N GLY A 95 -4.12 0.19 -8.84
CA GLY A 95 -4.18 -1.18 -8.30
C GLY A 95 -5.59 -1.73 -8.05
N TYR A 96 -6.62 -0.87 -7.98
CA TYR A 96 -7.97 -1.28 -7.54
C TYR A 96 -8.87 -1.80 -8.68
N GLN A 97 -8.56 -1.48 -9.94
CA GLN A 97 -9.37 -1.85 -11.09
C GLN A 97 -8.48 -2.23 -12.27
N LYS A 98 -8.77 -3.38 -12.89
CA LYS A 98 -8.06 -3.85 -14.09
C LYS A 98 -8.33 -2.92 -15.27
N LYS A 99 -7.31 -2.71 -16.11
CA LYS A 99 -7.37 -1.88 -17.34
C LYS A 99 -7.77 -0.42 -17.08
N LEU A 100 -7.58 0.07 -15.85
CA LEU A 100 -7.70 1.48 -15.53
C LEU A 100 -6.29 2.07 -15.53
N TYR A 101 -6.14 3.21 -16.20
CA TYR A 101 -4.88 3.91 -16.33
C TYR A 101 -5.07 5.36 -15.91
N THR A 102 -4.02 5.94 -15.32
CA THR A 102 -3.94 7.37 -15.06
C THR A 102 -3.58 8.13 -16.34
N ASP A 103 -3.96 9.41 -16.42
CA ASP A 103 -3.70 10.27 -17.57
C ASP A 103 -2.19 10.46 -17.82
N ASP A 104 -1.38 10.39 -16.77
CA ASP A 104 0.09 10.49 -16.80
C ASP A 104 0.81 9.14 -16.93
N ARG A 105 0.10 8.08 -17.35
CA ARG A 105 0.67 6.72 -17.48
C ARG A 105 1.98 6.68 -18.26
N GLU A 106 2.08 7.40 -19.39
CA GLU A 106 3.29 7.39 -20.22
C GLU A 106 4.48 8.01 -19.49
N TYR A 107 4.24 9.06 -18.71
CA TYR A 107 5.26 9.70 -17.88
C TYR A 107 5.72 8.74 -16.78
N LEU A 108 4.79 8.13 -16.05
CA LEU A 108 5.09 7.18 -14.98
C LEU A 108 5.83 5.93 -15.49
N TYR A 109 5.49 5.46 -16.69
CA TYR A 109 6.19 4.35 -17.33
C TYR A 109 7.67 4.69 -17.63
N LYS A 110 7.93 5.88 -18.20
CA LYS A 110 9.30 6.36 -18.47
C LYS A 110 10.08 6.54 -17.17
N LEU A 111 9.48 7.21 -16.19
CA LEU A 111 10.08 7.43 -14.88
C LEU A 111 10.43 6.11 -14.17
N GLY A 112 9.54 5.11 -14.23
CA GLY A 112 9.80 3.78 -13.69
C GLY A 112 10.97 3.08 -14.38
N GLY A 113 11.12 3.25 -15.70
CA GLY A 113 12.28 2.75 -16.44
C GLY A 113 13.59 3.44 -16.03
N GLU A 114 13.58 4.76 -15.85
CA GLU A 114 14.74 5.51 -15.35
C GLU A 114 15.14 5.07 -13.94
N MET A 115 14.17 4.89 -13.04
CA MET A 115 14.38 4.38 -11.69
C MET A 115 15.00 2.97 -11.70
N ARG A 116 14.47 2.06 -12.53
CA ARG A 116 15.01 0.71 -12.69
C ARG A 116 16.47 0.75 -13.15
N ASN A 117 16.76 1.49 -14.22
CA ASN A 117 18.12 1.61 -14.75
C ASN A 117 19.09 2.21 -13.71
N ALA A 118 18.62 3.17 -12.90
CA ALA A 118 19.44 3.74 -11.82
C ALA A 118 19.76 2.72 -10.72
N ILE A 119 18.79 1.87 -10.35
CA ILE A 119 18.98 0.78 -9.38
C ILE A 119 19.94 -0.27 -9.93
N GLU A 120 19.75 -0.71 -11.19
CA GLU A 120 20.62 -1.66 -11.89
C GLU A 120 22.07 -1.17 -11.93
N ASN A 121 22.29 0.09 -12.30
CA ASN A 121 23.64 0.68 -12.40
C ASN A 121 24.41 0.71 -11.07
N ILE A 122 23.72 0.73 -9.92
CA ILE A 122 24.34 0.76 -8.60
C ILE A 122 24.48 -0.66 -8.02
N SER A 123 23.45 -1.47 -8.17
CA SER A 123 23.33 -2.76 -7.48
C SER A 123 23.75 -3.96 -8.33
N GLY A 124 23.73 -3.82 -9.65
CA GLY A 124 23.81 -4.95 -10.59
C GLY A 124 22.60 -5.89 -10.56
N ALA A 125 21.53 -5.54 -9.83
CA ALA A 125 20.31 -6.32 -9.77
C ALA A 125 19.37 -5.98 -10.93
N GLU A 126 18.91 -7.00 -11.64
CA GLU A 126 17.90 -6.94 -12.73
C GLU A 126 16.46 -6.88 -12.20
#